data_AF-A0A943JLV6-F1
#
_entry.id   AF-A0A943JLV6-F1
#
_cell.length_a   1.000
_cell.length_b   1.000
_cell.length_c   1.000
_cell.angle_alpha   90.00
_cell.angle_beta   90.00
_cell.angle_gamma   90.00
#
_symmetry.space_group_name_H-M   'P 1'
#
loop_
_entity.id
_entity.type
_entity.pdbx_description
1 polymer ?
#
loop_
_entity_poly.entity_id
_entity_poly.type
_entity_poly.pdbx_seq_one_letter_code
_entity_poly.pdbx_strand_id
1 'polypeptide(L)'
;MKNIVLNETPVRTSKNYGINNIEIKDFEEPVIKEFKNIKITDNENCVLNHKEEVKLKFGLGEYFLNQSNEQSNVDLKIDIDKKLKEPIIIEYNLDKSNNVLVDNININAKDNTKANIIVIYKSVDEINGYHNGICSAQIGANADIHVTIVNLLNTKISNFYSVNSNIEDESKTLFSMVEFGGKYNVVNYYAKLAGYKSVNKLHSIYLGKEEQKIDLNYITELYGEKTNVDIEVNGALKDKARKNFKGTIDFKTGSKKAKGKENEYCTLLSDTSYSKALPMLLCTEDDVEGEHSTATGKVDDNELFYIMTRGISEKEAKKMIVKAKFNSVIQGIKEETVQNLILEEVDRRLD
;
A
#
# COMPACT_ATOMS: atom_id res chain seq x y z
N MET A 1 7.91 -11.89 25.76
CA MET A 1 7.56 -11.43 24.40
C MET A 1 6.08 -11.06 24.41
N LYS A 2 5.73 -9.81 24.10
CA LYS A 2 4.33 -9.37 24.00
C LYS A 2 3.82 -9.70 22.61
N ASN A 3 2.67 -10.36 22.48
CA ASN A 3 1.94 -10.37 21.22
C ASN A 3 1.49 -8.94 20.95
N ILE A 4 1.85 -8.38 19.80
CA ILE A 4 1.38 -7.07 19.37
C ILE A 4 0.22 -7.30 18.40
N VAL A 5 -0.95 -6.74 18.74
CA VAL A 5 -2.11 -6.68 17.85
C VAL A 5 -1.95 -5.43 16.99
N LEU A 6 -2.15 -5.58 15.68
CA LEU A 6 -1.83 -4.55 14.70
C LEU A 6 -2.99 -4.29 13.76
N ASN A 7 -2.98 -3.07 13.22
CA ASN A 7 -3.72 -2.71 12.02
C ASN A 7 -5.22 -3.04 12.13
N GLU A 8 -5.81 -2.61 13.24
CA GLU A 8 -7.20 -2.90 13.60
C GLU A 8 -8.19 -2.17 12.68
N THR A 9 -9.34 -2.80 12.46
CA THR A 9 -10.47 -2.18 11.78
C THR A 9 -10.98 -0.94 12.54
N PRO A 10 -11.48 0.09 11.83
CA PRO A 10 -11.99 1.33 12.46
C PRO A 10 -13.23 1.09 13.34
N VAL A 11 -13.94 -0.01 13.12
CA VAL A 11 -15.10 -0.43 13.91
C VAL A 11 -14.86 -1.81 14.51
N ARG A 12 -15.54 -2.10 15.63
CA ARG A 12 -15.50 -3.42 16.26
C ARG A 12 -16.20 -4.43 15.36
N THR A 13 -15.48 -5.48 15.00
CA THR A 13 -16.01 -6.63 14.26
C THR A 13 -16.25 -7.79 15.23
N SER A 14 -17.05 -8.78 14.84
CA SER A 14 -17.24 -9.98 15.67
C SER A 14 -15.89 -10.69 15.87
N LYS A 15 -15.56 -10.98 17.14
CA LYS A 15 -14.31 -11.66 17.52
C LYS A 15 -14.11 -13.00 16.81
N ASN A 16 -15.21 -13.66 16.43
CA ASN A 16 -15.18 -14.94 15.75
C ASN A 16 -14.64 -14.86 14.33
N TYR A 17 -14.69 -13.69 13.68
CA TYR A 17 -14.03 -13.54 12.38
C TYR A 17 -12.53 -13.65 12.57
N GLY A 18 -11.94 -13.00 13.57
CA GLY A 18 -10.49 -13.00 13.79
C GLY A 18 -9.71 -12.32 12.66
N ILE A 19 -10.29 -11.29 12.03
CA ILE A 19 -9.64 -10.52 10.95
C ILE A 19 -8.51 -9.62 11.49
N ASN A 20 -8.62 -9.19 12.75
CA ASN A 20 -7.61 -8.40 13.46
C ASN A 20 -6.60 -9.28 14.21
N ASN A 21 -6.69 -10.61 14.11
CA ASN A 21 -5.86 -11.54 14.87
C ASN A 21 -4.48 -11.77 14.22
N ILE A 22 -3.97 -10.82 13.44
CA ILE A 22 -2.58 -10.89 13.01
C ILE A 22 -1.71 -10.53 14.21
N GLU A 23 -1.02 -11.56 14.69
CA GLU A 23 -0.04 -11.46 15.75
C GLU A 23 1.33 -11.76 15.17
N ILE A 24 2.30 -10.89 15.49
CA ILE A 24 3.70 -11.19 15.26
C ILE A 24 4.19 -11.99 16.47
N LYS A 25 4.51 -13.26 16.25
CA LYS A 25 5.16 -14.09 17.26
C LYS A 25 6.64 -13.75 17.31
N ASP A 26 7.19 -13.74 18.51
CA ASP A 26 8.62 -13.55 18.77
C ASP A 26 9.17 -12.24 18.15
N PHE A 27 8.38 -11.16 18.26
CA PHE A 27 8.82 -9.84 17.82
C PHE A 27 10.02 -9.37 18.67
N GLU A 28 11.16 -9.21 18.00
CA GLU A 28 12.37 -8.63 18.58
C GLU A 28 12.44 -7.16 18.18
N GLU A 29 12.62 -6.28 19.18
CA GLU A 29 12.79 -4.86 18.90
C GLU A 29 14.08 -4.63 18.10
N PRO A 30 14.02 -3.88 16.99
CA PRO A 30 15.18 -3.69 16.13
C PRO A 30 16.19 -2.74 16.79
N VAL A 31 17.48 -3.00 16.59
CA VAL A 31 18.53 -2.05 16.93
C VAL A 31 18.66 -1.04 15.79
N ILE A 32 18.10 0.15 15.99
CA ILE A 32 18.09 1.21 14.99
C ILE A 32 19.47 1.89 14.94
N LYS A 33 20.04 1.96 13.74
CA LYS A 33 21.29 2.67 13.43
C LYS A 33 21.04 3.66 12.30
N GLU A 34 22.02 4.51 12.03
CA GLU A 34 21.99 5.40 10.87
C GLU A 34 21.78 4.59 9.56
N PHE A 35 20.82 5.01 8.74
CA PHE A 35 20.54 4.42 7.44
C PHE A 35 21.09 5.33 6.33
N LYS A 36 21.95 4.81 5.47
CA LYS A 36 22.68 5.62 4.46
C LYS A 36 22.27 5.34 3.03
N ASN A 37 21.68 4.18 2.77
CA ASN A 37 21.49 3.68 1.41
C ASN A 37 20.16 4.16 0.81
N ILE A 38 20.02 5.49 0.75
CA ILE A 38 18.91 6.20 0.12
C ILE A 38 19.39 6.89 -1.16
N LYS A 39 18.58 6.83 -2.22
CA LYS A 39 18.79 7.60 -3.45
C LYS A 39 17.56 8.44 -3.73
N ILE A 40 17.76 9.70 -4.12
CA ILE A 40 16.69 10.65 -4.43
C ILE A 40 17.03 11.30 -5.77
N THR A 41 16.08 11.34 -6.72
CA THR A 41 16.31 11.96 -8.04
C THR A 41 16.15 13.48 -8.04
N ASP A 42 15.43 14.03 -7.07
CA ASP A 42 15.10 15.46 -6.97
C ASP A 42 15.65 16.06 -5.67
N ASN A 43 16.69 16.86 -5.78
CA ASN A 43 17.31 17.55 -4.63
C ASN A 43 16.70 18.94 -4.36
N GLU A 44 15.81 19.44 -5.23
CA GLU A 44 15.19 20.77 -5.07
C GLU A 44 13.98 20.70 -4.15
N ASN A 45 13.14 19.69 -4.35
CA ASN A 45 11.87 19.53 -3.65
C ASN A 45 11.98 18.64 -2.41
N CYS A 46 13.11 17.95 -2.22
CA CYS A 46 13.34 17.00 -1.13
C CYS A 46 14.32 17.55 -0.07
N VAL A 47 13.92 17.48 1.20
CA VAL A 47 14.74 17.87 2.35
C VAL A 47 14.88 16.66 3.29
N LEU A 48 16.11 16.17 3.43
CA LEU A 48 16.46 15.11 4.38
C LEU A 48 16.69 15.64 5.80
N ASN A 49 16.53 14.75 6.78
CA ASN A 49 16.69 15.00 8.22
C ASN A 49 15.68 16.03 8.76
N HIS A 50 14.54 16.18 8.10
CA HIS A 50 13.47 17.07 8.53
C HIS A 50 12.42 16.30 9.31
N LYS A 51 12.59 16.25 10.63
CA LYS A 51 11.71 15.52 11.53
C LYS A 51 10.47 16.34 11.89
N GLU A 52 9.30 15.77 11.65
CA GLU A 52 8.00 16.31 12.05
C GLU A 52 7.25 15.27 12.87
N GLU A 53 6.59 15.70 13.94
CA GLU A 53 5.74 14.81 14.73
C GLU A 53 4.52 14.41 13.88
N VAL A 54 4.36 13.11 13.65
CA VAL A 54 3.24 12.56 12.90
C VAL A 54 2.12 12.15 13.85
N LYS A 55 0.89 12.52 13.49
CA LYS A 55 -0.33 12.08 14.18
C LYS A 55 -1.19 11.30 13.21
N LEU A 56 -1.49 10.06 13.56
CA LEU A 56 -2.31 9.17 12.75
C LEU A 56 -3.65 8.93 13.43
N LYS A 57 -4.74 9.11 12.69
CA LYS A 57 -6.07 8.65 13.13
C LYS A 57 -6.18 7.13 13.03
N PHE A 58 -5.67 6.58 11.93
CA PHE A 58 -5.54 5.14 11.69
C PHE A 58 -4.10 4.86 11.26
N GLY A 59 -3.57 3.73 11.73
CA GLY A 59 -2.21 3.29 11.49
C GLY A 59 -2.02 1.87 12.00
N LEU A 60 -0.77 1.41 12.07
CA LEU A 60 -0.47 0.05 12.50
C LEU A 60 -0.66 -0.21 14.00
N GLY A 61 -0.57 0.85 14.82
CA GLY A 61 -0.70 0.80 16.28
C GLY A 61 0.27 1.76 16.97
N GLU A 62 0.07 1.99 18.27
CA GLU A 62 0.85 2.98 19.04
C GLU A 62 2.35 2.69 19.03
N TYR A 63 2.76 1.42 19.09
CA TYR A 63 4.18 1.05 19.06
C TYR A 63 4.89 1.59 17.81
N PHE A 64 4.32 1.35 16.62
CA PHE A 64 4.92 1.75 15.34
C PHE A 64 4.92 3.26 15.16
N LEU A 65 3.84 3.93 15.58
CA LEU A 65 3.76 5.39 15.57
C LEU A 65 4.81 6.03 16.48
N ASN A 66 4.93 5.55 17.72
CA ASN A 66 5.89 6.07 18.68
C ASN A 66 7.33 5.82 18.21
N GLN A 67 7.63 4.63 17.68
CA GLN A 67 8.94 4.35 17.10
C GLN A 67 9.27 5.30 15.95
N SER A 68 8.32 5.58 15.05
CA SER A 68 8.54 6.53 13.95
C SER A 68 8.82 7.95 14.48
N ASN A 69 8.04 8.41 15.45
CA ASN A 69 8.19 9.75 16.02
C ASN A 69 9.46 9.90 16.88
N GLU A 70 9.91 8.86 17.57
CA GLU A 70 11.03 8.95 18.51
C GLU A 70 12.35 8.49 17.89
N GLN A 71 12.31 7.47 17.04
CA GLN A 71 13.49 6.69 16.63
C GLN A 71 13.66 6.58 15.11
N SER A 72 12.95 7.38 14.29
CA SER A 72 13.23 7.49 12.86
C SER A 72 14.73 7.68 12.57
N ASN A 73 15.24 6.94 11.59
CA ASN A 73 16.60 7.06 11.11
C ASN A 73 16.69 7.64 9.69
N VAL A 74 15.55 7.87 9.03
CA VAL A 74 15.44 8.72 7.84
C VAL A 74 14.17 9.56 7.93
N ASP A 75 14.30 10.89 7.91
CA ASP A 75 13.15 11.79 7.82
C ASP A 75 13.26 12.59 6.52
N LEU A 76 12.25 12.50 5.66
CA LEU A 76 12.21 13.11 4.35
C LEU A 76 10.97 14.01 4.25
N LYS A 77 11.19 15.28 3.92
CA LYS A 77 10.13 16.20 3.52
C LYS A 77 10.17 16.43 2.03
N ILE A 78 8.99 16.42 1.39
CA ILE A 78 8.80 16.66 -0.03
C ILE A 78 7.83 17.83 -0.18
N ASP A 79 8.33 18.99 -0.56
CA ASP A 79 7.51 20.19 -0.78
C ASP A 79 7.25 20.38 -2.28
N ILE A 80 5.97 20.40 -2.66
CA ILE A 80 5.54 20.66 -4.04
C ILE A 80 4.84 22.01 -4.06
N ASP A 81 5.47 23.03 -4.66
CA ASP A 81 4.95 24.39 -4.79
C ASP A 81 4.57 24.77 -6.24
N LYS A 82 4.96 23.93 -7.19
CA LYS A 82 4.75 24.11 -8.63
C LYS A 82 4.38 22.79 -9.30
N LYS A 83 3.99 22.86 -10.58
CA LYS A 83 3.75 21.67 -11.40
C LYS A 83 5.10 21.06 -11.83
N LEU A 84 5.39 19.85 -11.39
CA LEU A 84 6.57 19.09 -11.76
C LEU A 84 6.30 18.28 -13.03
N LYS A 85 7.31 18.23 -13.91
CA LYS A 85 7.27 17.43 -15.14
C LYS A 85 7.88 16.05 -14.93
N GLU A 86 9.03 16.01 -14.27
CA GLU A 86 9.75 14.80 -13.93
C GLU A 86 9.25 14.21 -12.60
N PRO A 87 9.29 12.89 -12.43
CA PRO A 87 8.94 12.25 -11.16
C PRO A 87 10.03 12.44 -10.11
N ILE A 88 9.60 12.54 -8.85
CA ILE A 88 10.48 12.41 -7.69
C ILE A 88 10.54 10.92 -7.36
N ILE A 89 11.73 10.31 -7.47
CA ILE A 89 11.96 8.91 -7.18
C ILE A 89 12.87 8.80 -5.96
N ILE A 90 12.40 8.09 -4.94
CA ILE A 90 13.13 7.77 -3.72
C ILE A 90 13.32 6.26 -3.65
N GLU A 91 14.58 5.82 -3.60
CA GLU A 91 14.91 4.41 -3.43
C GLU A 91 15.60 4.18 -2.10
N TYR A 92 15.00 3.32 -1.26
CA TYR A 92 15.59 2.77 -0.06
C TYR A 92 16.14 1.37 -0.34
N ASN A 93 17.44 1.18 -0.18
CA ASN A 93 18.12 -0.06 -0.52
C ASN A 93 18.65 -0.73 0.76
N LEU A 94 17.96 -1.75 1.23
CA LEU A 94 18.35 -2.49 2.42
C LEU A 94 19.43 -3.52 2.08
N ASP A 95 20.52 -3.50 2.84
CA ASP A 95 21.69 -4.37 2.68
C ASP A 95 22.21 -4.81 4.06
N LYS A 96 23.29 -5.60 4.10
CA LYS A 96 23.88 -6.09 5.38
C LYS A 96 24.28 -4.99 6.37
N SER A 97 24.61 -3.79 5.88
CA SER A 97 24.99 -2.63 6.70
C SER A 97 23.81 -1.70 7.04
N ASN A 98 22.75 -1.73 6.23
CA ASN A 98 21.55 -0.91 6.33
C ASN A 98 20.29 -1.80 6.41
N ASN A 99 20.24 -2.71 7.39
CA ASN A 99 19.18 -3.72 7.49
C ASN A 99 17.96 -3.31 8.33
N VAL A 100 18.00 -2.13 8.94
CA VAL A 100 16.91 -1.55 9.73
C VAL A 100 16.60 -0.15 9.20
N LEU A 101 15.39 0.04 8.70
CA LEU A 101 14.88 1.32 8.22
C LEU A 101 13.68 1.73 9.07
N VAL A 102 13.73 2.95 9.59
CA VAL A 102 12.58 3.62 10.21
C VAL A 102 12.45 5.00 9.56
N ASP A 103 11.57 5.12 8.58
CA ASP A 103 11.44 6.34 7.77
C ASP A 103 10.12 7.10 7.99
N ASN A 104 10.21 8.43 7.91
CA ASN A 104 9.05 9.29 7.75
C ASN A 104 9.18 10.06 6.43
N ILE A 105 8.12 10.04 5.63
CA ILE A 105 8.00 10.82 4.39
C ILE A 105 6.83 11.78 4.56
N ASN A 106 7.08 13.09 4.50
CA ASN A 106 6.08 14.14 4.63
C ASN A 106 5.94 14.89 3.30
N ILE A 107 4.89 14.59 2.54
CA ILE A 107 4.55 15.22 1.26
C ILE A 107 3.63 16.40 1.53
N ASN A 108 4.05 17.60 1.15
CA ASN A 108 3.23 18.81 1.19
C ASN A 108 3.03 19.35 -0.22
N ALA A 109 1.87 19.08 -0.80
CA ALA A 109 1.48 19.63 -2.10
C ALA A 109 0.60 20.87 -1.91
N LYS A 110 1.06 22.03 -2.41
CA LYS A 110 0.28 23.27 -2.41
C LYS A 110 -0.85 23.22 -3.43
N ASP A 111 -1.73 24.21 -3.37
CA ASP A 111 -2.84 24.33 -4.31
C ASP A 111 -2.35 24.42 -5.75
N ASN A 112 -3.15 23.91 -6.69
CA ASN A 112 -2.89 23.97 -8.13
C ASN A 112 -1.57 23.31 -8.60
N THR A 113 -1.01 22.41 -7.78
CA THR A 113 0.23 21.70 -8.09
C THR A 113 -0.04 20.37 -8.81
N LYS A 114 1.03 19.80 -9.36
CA LYS A 114 1.00 18.48 -9.99
C LYS A 114 2.34 17.82 -9.78
N ALA A 115 2.35 16.58 -9.30
CA ALA A 115 3.58 15.83 -9.09
C ALA A 115 3.33 14.33 -9.20
N ASN A 116 4.41 13.61 -9.50
CA ASN A 116 4.45 12.17 -9.39
C ASN A 116 5.61 11.78 -8.49
N ILE A 117 5.31 11.03 -7.44
CA ILE A 117 6.24 10.70 -6.36
C ILE A 117 6.28 9.17 -6.27
N ILE A 118 7.47 8.60 -6.29
CA ILE A 118 7.68 7.16 -6.32
C ILE A 118 8.63 6.80 -5.19
N VAL A 119 8.19 5.93 -4.30
CA VAL A 119 8.97 5.40 -3.20
C VAL A 119 9.19 3.91 -3.46
N ILE A 120 10.44 3.48 -3.44
CA ILE A 120 10.81 2.10 -3.74
C ILE A 120 11.65 1.55 -2.60
N TYR A 121 11.15 0.52 -1.94
CA TYR A 121 11.87 -0.25 -0.92
C TYR A 121 12.40 -1.54 -1.55
N LYS A 122 13.72 -1.72 -1.56
CA LYS A 122 14.40 -2.87 -2.18
C LYS A 122 15.35 -3.53 -1.20
N SER A 123 15.51 -4.84 -1.31
CA SER A 123 16.63 -5.55 -0.69
C SER A 123 17.71 -5.81 -1.73
N VAL A 124 18.92 -5.31 -1.49
CA VAL A 124 20.09 -5.58 -2.34
C VAL A 124 20.66 -6.96 -2.04
N ASP A 125 20.62 -7.35 -0.77
CA ASP A 125 21.05 -8.65 -0.27
C ASP A 125 19.86 -9.46 0.29
N GLU A 126 20.01 -10.78 0.40
CA GLU A 126 19.09 -11.61 1.18
C GLU A 126 19.46 -11.56 2.67
N ILE A 127 18.77 -10.68 3.42
CA ILE A 127 19.09 -10.34 4.81
C ILE A 127 17.87 -10.45 5.71
N ASN A 128 18.10 -10.73 6.99
CA ASN A 128 17.12 -10.40 8.03
C ASN A 128 17.17 -8.88 8.28
N GLY A 129 16.00 -8.28 8.44
CA GLY A 129 15.89 -6.85 8.63
C GLY A 129 14.51 -6.41 9.05
N TYR A 130 14.37 -5.10 9.19
CA TYR A 130 13.16 -4.47 9.68
C TYR A 130 12.91 -3.17 8.93
N HIS A 131 11.66 -2.92 8.56
CA HIS A 131 11.21 -1.65 8.03
C HIS A 131 9.95 -1.21 8.78
N ASN A 132 9.96 0.02 9.29
CA ASN A 132 8.79 0.75 9.80
C ASN A 132 8.71 2.13 9.15
N GLY A 133 7.70 2.38 8.33
CA GLY A 133 7.56 3.64 7.61
C GLY A 133 6.27 4.41 7.93
N ILE A 134 6.31 5.74 7.83
CA ILE A 134 5.10 6.55 7.71
C ILE A 134 5.21 7.50 6.52
N CYS A 135 4.27 7.43 5.59
CA CYS A 135 4.11 8.40 4.52
C CYS A 135 2.86 9.25 4.76
N SER A 136 3.05 10.53 5.06
CA SER A 136 1.98 11.51 5.24
C SER A 136 1.90 12.47 4.06
N ALA A 137 0.71 12.71 3.54
CA ALA A 137 0.47 13.63 2.42
C ALA A 137 -0.60 14.67 2.75
N GLN A 138 -0.20 15.94 2.74
CA GLN A 138 -1.12 17.08 2.75
C GLN A 138 -1.29 17.60 1.33
N ILE A 139 -2.50 17.54 0.80
CA ILE A 139 -2.79 17.82 -0.61
C ILE A 139 -3.77 18.97 -0.71
N GLY A 140 -3.24 20.15 -1.04
CA GLY A 140 -3.99 21.39 -1.24
C GLY A 140 -4.98 21.32 -2.39
N ALA A 141 -5.79 22.35 -2.56
CA ALA A 141 -6.92 22.36 -3.50
C ALA A 141 -6.47 22.37 -4.97
N ASN A 142 -7.26 21.78 -5.86
CA ASN A 142 -6.99 21.68 -7.30
C ASN A 142 -5.65 21.01 -7.66
N ALA A 143 -5.08 20.22 -6.75
CA ALA A 143 -3.82 19.51 -6.97
C ALA A 143 -4.05 18.17 -7.69
N ASP A 144 -3.06 17.73 -8.46
CA ASP A 144 -3.04 16.44 -9.16
C ASP A 144 -1.79 15.65 -8.75
N ILE A 145 -1.93 14.81 -7.71
CA ILE A 145 -0.80 14.16 -7.05
C ILE A 145 -0.88 12.64 -7.20
N HIS A 146 0.18 12.07 -7.76
CA HIS A 146 0.34 10.63 -7.87
C HIS A 146 1.44 10.18 -6.91
N VAL A 147 1.16 9.15 -6.10
CA VAL A 147 2.12 8.55 -5.17
C VAL A 147 2.17 7.05 -5.44
N THR A 148 3.33 6.56 -5.86
CA THR A 148 3.56 5.12 -6.06
C THR A 148 4.47 4.61 -4.96
N ILE A 149 4.08 3.56 -4.24
CA ILE A 149 4.90 2.90 -3.23
C ILE A 149 5.13 1.46 -3.65
N VAL A 150 6.40 1.08 -3.83
CA VAL A 150 6.79 -0.24 -4.32
C VAL A 150 7.64 -0.94 -3.27
N ASN A 151 7.08 -1.95 -2.62
CA ASN A 151 7.75 -2.79 -1.63
C ASN A 151 8.24 -4.11 -2.28
N LEU A 152 9.55 -4.16 -2.55
CA LEU A 152 10.27 -5.30 -3.12
C LEU A 152 11.28 -5.91 -2.13
N LEU A 153 11.04 -5.75 -0.83
CA LEU A 153 11.88 -6.33 0.21
C LEU A 153 11.90 -7.87 0.13
N ASN A 154 13.00 -8.50 0.57
CA ASN A 154 13.11 -9.96 0.60
C ASN A 154 12.16 -10.57 1.66
N THR A 155 11.93 -11.90 1.61
CA THR A 155 10.98 -12.61 2.49
C THR A 155 11.50 -12.85 3.92
N LYS A 156 12.68 -12.32 4.29
CA LYS A 156 13.26 -12.37 5.64
C LYS A 156 13.13 -11.06 6.42
N ILE A 157 12.75 -9.97 5.75
CA ILE A 157 12.54 -8.66 6.38
C ILE A 157 11.11 -8.55 6.90
N SER A 158 10.88 -7.95 8.06
CA SER A 158 9.52 -7.59 8.49
C SER A 158 9.20 -6.16 8.06
N ASN A 159 8.10 -5.99 7.32
CA ASN A 159 7.68 -4.74 6.70
C ASN A 159 6.41 -4.20 7.35
N PHE A 160 6.50 -2.96 7.82
CA PHE A 160 5.45 -2.24 8.48
C PHE A 160 5.42 -0.84 7.89
N TYR A 161 4.30 -0.37 7.35
CA TYR A 161 4.18 1.07 7.14
C TYR A 161 2.73 1.57 7.15
N SER A 162 2.57 2.86 7.39
CA SER A 162 1.29 3.58 7.30
C SER A 162 1.35 4.66 6.23
N VAL A 163 0.29 4.82 5.47
CA VAL A 163 0.08 5.93 4.54
C VAL A 163 -1.12 6.73 5.02
N ASN A 164 -0.97 8.04 5.18
CA ASN A 164 -2.05 8.94 5.59
C ASN A 164 -2.12 10.14 4.65
N SER A 165 -3.31 10.47 4.17
CA SER A 165 -3.51 11.65 3.32
C SER A 165 -4.71 12.49 3.74
N ASN A 166 -4.58 13.81 3.61
CA ASN A 166 -5.69 14.76 3.71
C ASN A 166 -5.78 15.54 2.39
N ILE A 167 -6.95 15.47 1.75
CA ILE A 167 -7.18 15.88 0.38
C ILE A 167 -8.23 16.99 0.35
N GLU A 168 -7.84 18.17 -0.13
CA GLU A 168 -8.67 19.37 -0.20
C GLU A 168 -9.45 19.49 -1.52
N ASP A 169 -10.18 20.60 -1.68
CA ASP A 169 -11.18 20.83 -2.74
C ASP A 169 -10.68 20.55 -4.16
N GLU A 170 -11.48 19.83 -4.94
CA GLU A 170 -11.30 19.53 -6.36
C GLU A 170 -9.96 18.84 -6.71
N SER A 171 -9.22 18.36 -5.71
CA SER A 171 -7.95 17.66 -5.91
C SER A 171 -8.14 16.22 -6.34
N LYS A 172 -7.21 15.72 -7.15
CA LYS A 172 -7.21 14.38 -7.70
C LYS A 172 -5.95 13.66 -7.25
N THR A 173 -6.14 12.47 -6.69
CA THR A 173 -5.03 11.68 -6.19
C THR A 173 -5.09 10.26 -6.72
N LEU A 174 -3.92 9.70 -7.04
CA LEU A 174 -3.74 8.28 -7.32
C LEU A 174 -2.62 7.74 -6.44
N PHE A 175 -2.96 6.82 -5.56
CA PHE A 175 -2.01 6.03 -4.80
C PHE A 175 -1.89 4.65 -5.45
N SER A 176 -0.70 4.31 -5.93
CA SER A 176 -0.39 3.00 -6.51
C SER A 176 0.50 2.22 -5.53
N MET A 177 0.05 1.09 -5.01
CA MET A 177 0.79 0.33 -3.98
C MET A 177 1.15 -1.07 -4.49
N VAL A 178 2.41 -1.47 -4.34
CA VAL A 178 2.91 -2.78 -4.79
C VAL A 178 3.51 -3.52 -3.61
N GLU A 179 2.81 -4.54 -3.15
CA GLU A 179 3.04 -5.25 -1.89
C GLU A 179 3.55 -6.66 -2.11
N PHE A 180 4.82 -6.76 -2.52
CA PHE A 180 5.46 -8.04 -2.79
C PHE A 180 6.37 -8.44 -1.61
N GLY A 181 7.07 -7.49 -1.01
CA GLY A 181 8.11 -7.75 -0.02
C GLY A 181 7.66 -8.01 1.42
N GLY A 182 8.54 -8.65 2.19
CA GLY A 182 8.41 -8.82 3.64
C GLY A 182 7.82 -10.15 4.10
N LYS A 183 8.42 -10.77 5.13
CA LYS A 183 7.93 -11.94 5.85
C LYS A 183 6.54 -11.67 6.44
N TYR A 184 6.48 -10.60 7.22
CA TYR A 184 5.25 -9.93 7.62
C TYR A 184 5.18 -8.67 6.77
N ASN A 185 4.08 -8.48 6.07
CA ASN A 185 3.81 -7.25 5.34
C ASN A 185 2.51 -6.66 5.86
N VAL A 186 2.60 -5.72 6.79
CA VAL A 186 1.44 -5.10 7.44
C VAL A 186 1.38 -3.63 7.03
N VAL A 187 0.31 -3.27 6.34
CA VAL A 187 0.16 -1.96 5.71
C VAL A 187 -1.16 -1.34 6.11
N ASN A 188 -1.09 -0.08 6.55
CA ASN A 188 -2.26 0.77 6.73
C ASN A 188 -2.28 1.84 5.66
N TYR A 189 -3.42 2.03 5.00
CA TYR A 189 -3.67 3.17 4.14
C TYR A 189 -4.89 3.91 4.67
N TYR A 190 -4.77 5.22 4.81
CA TYR A 190 -5.85 6.09 5.17
C TYR A 190 -5.88 7.36 4.31
N ALA A 191 -7.06 7.67 3.76
CA ALA A 191 -7.30 8.92 3.06
C ALA A 191 -8.53 9.65 3.63
N LYS A 192 -8.34 10.92 3.94
CA LYS A 192 -9.40 11.85 4.31
C LYS A 192 -9.70 12.75 3.12
N LEU A 193 -10.85 12.56 2.49
CA LEU A 193 -11.37 13.42 1.44
C LEU A 193 -12.13 14.58 2.11
N ALA A 194 -11.37 15.59 2.55
CA ALA A 194 -11.87 16.72 3.30
C ALA A 194 -12.67 17.68 2.40
N GLY A 195 -12.19 17.89 1.18
CA GLY A 195 -12.70 18.93 0.28
C GLY A 195 -13.79 18.49 -0.69
N TYR A 196 -14.58 19.46 -1.13
CA TYR A 196 -15.59 19.35 -2.18
C TYR A 196 -15.02 18.75 -3.46
N LYS A 197 -15.69 17.74 -4.04
CA LYS A 197 -15.26 17.05 -5.27
C LYS A 197 -13.82 16.52 -5.26
N SER A 198 -13.21 16.34 -4.10
CA SER A 198 -11.92 15.65 -4.04
C SER A 198 -12.06 14.20 -4.50
N VAL A 199 -11.03 13.69 -5.15
CA VAL A 199 -10.98 12.34 -5.72
C VAL A 199 -9.78 11.59 -5.17
N ASN A 200 -10.02 10.38 -4.71
CA ASN A 200 -8.98 9.46 -4.30
C ASN A 200 -9.10 8.12 -5.02
N LYS A 201 -8.02 7.74 -5.69
CA LYS A 201 -7.86 6.40 -6.24
C LYS A 201 -6.78 5.67 -5.47
N LEU A 202 -7.07 4.45 -5.04
CA LEU A 202 -6.11 3.54 -4.44
C LEU A 202 -6.06 2.26 -5.27
N HIS A 203 -4.99 2.10 -6.03
CA HIS A 203 -4.77 0.93 -6.88
C HIS A 203 -3.63 0.11 -6.29
N SER A 204 -3.93 -1.08 -5.78
CA SER A 204 -2.96 -1.91 -5.06
C SER A 204 -2.82 -3.28 -5.69
N ILE A 205 -1.58 -3.78 -5.76
CA ILE A 205 -1.29 -5.17 -6.09
C ILE A 205 -0.44 -5.84 -5.02
N TYR A 206 -0.69 -7.12 -4.78
CA TYR A 206 0.11 -7.91 -3.84
C TYR A 206 0.42 -9.32 -4.38
N LEU A 207 1.61 -9.82 -4.07
CA LEU A 207 2.06 -11.15 -4.48
C LEU A 207 2.78 -11.85 -3.33
N GLY A 208 2.05 -12.74 -2.65
CA GLY A 208 2.57 -13.53 -1.53
C GLY A 208 3.08 -14.90 -1.98
N LYS A 209 4.21 -15.33 -1.42
CA LYS A 209 4.77 -16.68 -1.58
C LYS A 209 5.30 -17.24 -0.25
N GLU A 210 5.79 -18.48 -0.27
CA GLU A 210 6.38 -19.16 0.89
C GLU A 210 5.40 -19.16 2.09
N GLU A 211 5.81 -18.62 3.25
CA GLU A 211 4.97 -18.47 4.44
C GLU A 211 4.70 -16.98 4.76
N GLN A 212 4.77 -16.09 3.76
CA GLN A 212 4.51 -14.66 3.95
C GLN A 212 3.10 -14.43 4.52
N LYS A 213 3.00 -13.45 5.43
CA LYS A 213 1.73 -12.97 5.98
C LYS A 213 1.52 -11.53 5.56
N ILE A 214 0.50 -11.30 4.74
CA ILE A 214 0.12 -9.99 4.23
C ILE A 214 -1.12 -9.51 4.97
N ASP A 215 -1.11 -8.29 5.46
CA ASP A 215 -2.21 -7.66 6.17
C ASP A 215 -2.40 -6.23 5.67
N LEU A 216 -3.48 -6.00 4.96
CA LEU A 216 -3.78 -4.73 4.31
C LEU A 216 -5.04 -4.15 4.95
N ASN A 217 -4.98 -2.90 5.39
CA ASN A 217 -6.12 -2.18 5.95
C ASN A 217 -6.23 -0.81 5.27
N TYR A 218 -7.20 -0.68 4.38
CA TYR A 218 -7.40 0.50 3.55
C TYR A 218 -8.68 1.19 3.98
N ILE A 219 -8.55 2.45 4.38
CA ILE A 219 -9.62 3.23 4.98
C ILE A 219 -9.74 4.54 4.23
N THR A 220 -10.95 4.88 3.79
CA THR A 220 -11.25 6.18 3.23
C THR A 220 -12.41 6.80 4.00
N GLU A 221 -12.25 8.05 4.40
CA GLU A 221 -13.31 8.84 5.00
C GLU A 221 -13.67 10.01 4.07
N LEU A 222 -14.94 10.06 3.66
CA LEU A 222 -15.47 11.05 2.74
C LEU A 222 -16.23 12.09 3.56
N TYR A 223 -15.76 13.34 3.54
CA TYR A 223 -16.37 14.47 4.24
C TYR A 223 -16.97 15.49 3.27
N GLY A 224 -16.26 15.82 2.19
CA GLY A 224 -16.72 16.79 1.20
C GLY A 224 -17.89 16.27 0.35
N GLU A 225 -18.74 17.19 -0.11
CA GLU A 225 -19.79 16.85 -1.08
C GLU A 225 -19.18 16.41 -2.42
N LYS A 226 -19.84 15.48 -3.10
CA LYS A 226 -19.46 14.96 -4.44
C LYS A 226 -18.04 14.39 -4.52
N THR A 227 -17.50 13.95 -3.38
CA THR A 227 -16.22 13.25 -3.33
C THR A 227 -16.32 11.89 -4.01
N ASN A 228 -15.20 11.40 -4.52
CA ASN A 228 -15.16 10.11 -5.23
C ASN A 228 -13.97 9.27 -4.78
N VAL A 229 -14.25 8.03 -4.38
CA VAL A 229 -13.26 7.02 -4.02
C VAL A 229 -13.35 5.81 -4.96
N ASP A 230 -12.19 5.36 -5.44
CA ASP A 230 -12.02 4.17 -6.30
C ASP A 230 -10.86 3.33 -5.75
N ILE A 231 -11.20 2.23 -5.06
CA ILE A 231 -10.25 1.28 -4.49
C ILE A 231 -10.26 0.02 -5.35
N GLU A 232 -9.12 -0.30 -5.97
CA GLU A 232 -8.95 -1.49 -6.81
C GLU A 232 -7.75 -2.28 -6.31
N VAL A 233 -7.98 -3.49 -5.81
CA VAL A 233 -6.97 -4.33 -5.17
C VAL A 233 -6.92 -5.69 -5.86
N ASN A 234 -5.79 -6.01 -6.48
CA ASN A 234 -5.60 -7.29 -7.17
C ASN A 234 -4.42 -8.04 -6.57
N GLY A 235 -4.59 -9.32 -6.24
CA GLY A 235 -3.48 -10.09 -5.70
C GLY A 235 -3.43 -11.55 -6.07
N ALA A 236 -2.30 -12.16 -5.76
CA ALA A 236 -2.07 -13.58 -5.96
C ALA A 236 -1.28 -14.18 -4.79
N LEU A 237 -1.62 -15.41 -4.39
CA LEU A 237 -0.99 -16.11 -3.27
C LEU A 237 -0.55 -17.51 -3.68
N LYS A 238 0.76 -17.76 -3.57
CA LYS A 238 1.44 -19.04 -3.84
C LYS A 238 1.87 -19.70 -2.53
N ASP A 239 2.15 -20.99 -2.58
CA ASP A 239 2.64 -21.80 -1.47
C ASP A 239 1.68 -21.75 -0.27
N LYS A 240 2.17 -21.32 0.91
CA LYS A 240 1.39 -21.20 2.15
C LYS A 240 1.14 -19.74 2.52
N ALA A 241 1.33 -18.81 1.59
CA ALA A 241 1.14 -17.38 1.85
C ALA A 241 -0.29 -17.10 2.30
N ARG A 242 -0.43 -16.18 3.26
CA ARG A 242 -1.72 -15.80 3.85
C ARG A 242 -1.96 -14.31 3.73
N LYS A 243 -3.20 -13.92 3.45
CA LYS A 243 -3.61 -12.53 3.34
C LYS A 243 -4.87 -12.23 4.13
N ASN A 244 -4.84 -11.13 4.88
CA ASN A 244 -6.01 -10.46 5.43
C ASN A 244 -6.17 -9.09 4.74
N PHE A 245 -7.34 -8.84 4.16
CA PHE A 245 -7.70 -7.56 3.59
C PHE A 245 -8.86 -6.97 4.38
N LYS A 246 -8.73 -5.69 4.73
CA LYS A 246 -9.76 -4.88 5.39
C LYS A 246 -9.95 -3.64 4.54
N GLY A 247 -11.11 -3.48 3.95
CA GLY A 247 -11.48 -2.32 3.15
C GLY A 247 -12.56 -1.54 3.87
N THR A 248 -12.43 -0.22 3.98
CA THR A 248 -13.43 0.66 4.58
C THR A 248 -13.65 1.89 3.72
N ILE A 249 -14.90 2.09 3.31
CA ILE A 249 -15.39 3.37 2.80
C ILE A 249 -16.39 3.91 3.82
N ASP A 250 -16.10 5.07 4.38
CA ASP A 250 -16.90 5.71 5.42
C ASP A 250 -17.42 7.07 4.96
N PHE A 251 -18.69 7.10 4.59
CA PHE A 251 -19.43 8.29 4.21
C PHE A 251 -19.87 9.06 5.46
N LYS A 252 -19.25 10.21 5.68
CA LYS A 252 -19.57 11.08 6.82
C LYS A 252 -20.76 11.97 6.51
N THR A 253 -21.54 12.31 7.54
CA THR A 253 -22.57 13.34 7.44
C THR A 253 -22.00 14.62 6.79
N GLY A 254 -22.67 15.12 5.76
CA GLY A 254 -22.21 16.25 4.95
C GLY A 254 -21.60 15.85 3.61
N SER A 255 -21.24 14.57 3.39
CA SER A 255 -20.65 14.08 2.14
C SER A 255 -21.67 13.85 1.02
N LYS A 256 -22.64 14.74 0.87
CA LYS A 256 -23.74 14.58 -0.08
C LYS A 256 -23.24 14.35 -1.50
N LYS A 257 -23.87 13.40 -2.19
CA LYS A 257 -23.56 12.93 -3.54
C LYS A 257 -22.16 12.34 -3.68
N ALA A 258 -21.52 11.97 -2.57
CA ALA A 258 -20.26 11.25 -2.62
C ALA A 258 -20.48 9.85 -3.19
N LYS A 259 -19.45 9.34 -3.86
CA LYS A 259 -19.43 8.01 -4.46
C LYS A 259 -18.21 7.25 -3.97
N GLY A 260 -18.39 5.98 -3.68
CA GLY A 260 -17.30 5.10 -3.27
C GLY A 260 -17.42 3.74 -3.93
N LYS A 261 -16.33 3.26 -4.50
CA LYS A 261 -16.23 1.93 -5.08
C LYS A 261 -15.03 1.20 -4.52
N GLU A 262 -15.22 -0.03 -4.08
CA GLU A 262 -14.17 -0.93 -3.64
C GLU A 262 -14.26 -2.27 -4.37
N ASN A 263 -13.16 -2.70 -4.96
CA ASN A 263 -12.99 -4.00 -5.59
C ASN A 263 -11.72 -4.67 -5.06
N GLU A 264 -11.85 -5.89 -4.55
CA GLU A 264 -10.72 -6.74 -4.26
C GLU A 264 -10.85 -8.11 -4.93
N TYR A 265 -9.79 -8.55 -5.61
CA TYR A 265 -9.72 -9.89 -6.20
C TYR A 265 -8.42 -10.60 -5.80
N CYS A 266 -8.54 -11.74 -5.14
CA CYS A 266 -7.41 -12.61 -4.80
C CYS A 266 -7.40 -13.90 -5.65
N THR A 267 -6.29 -14.13 -6.35
CA THR A 267 -6.01 -15.39 -7.06
C THR A 267 -5.23 -16.35 -6.16
N LEU A 268 -5.79 -17.53 -5.89
CA LEU A 268 -5.07 -18.60 -5.18
C LEU A 268 -4.31 -19.46 -6.19
N LEU A 269 -2.98 -19.49 -6.09
CA LEU A 269 -2.09 -20.26 -6.95
C LEU A 269 -1.72 -21.63 -6.36
N SER A 270 -2.12 -21.90 -5.11
CA SER A 270 -1.82 -23.13 -4.39
C SER A 270 -2.99 -23.48 -3.45
N ASP A 271 -3.22 -24.76 -3.21
CA ASP A 271 -4.30 -25.21 -2.31
C ASP A 271 -4.06 -24.85 -0.84
N THR A 272 -2.81 -24.56 -0.49
CA THR A 272 -2.37 -24.22 0.85
C THR A 272 -2.33 -22.72 1.13
N SER A 273 -2.55 -21.87 0.12
CA SER A 273 -2.63 -20.42 0.33
C SER A 273 -4.01 -20.01 0.83
N TYR A 274 -4.05 -18.92 1.58
CA TYR A 274 -5.26 -18.52 2.29
C TYR A 274 -5.50 -17.02 2.17
N SER A 275 -6.69 -16.65 1.70
CA SER A 275 -7.12 -15.26 1.61
C SER A 275 -8.37 -15.06 2.45
N LYS A 276 -8.41 -13.91 3.12
CA LYS A 276 -9.57 -13.43 3.82
C LYS A 276 -9.74 -11.95 3.56
N ALA A 277 -10.97 -11.53 3.33
CA ALA A 277 -11.33 -10.14 3.07
C ALA A 277 -12.51 -9.73 3.96
N LEU A 278 -12.50 -8.49 4.41
CA LEU A 278 -13.61 -7.84 5.10
C LEU A 278 -13.79 -6.44 4.54
N PRO A 279 -14.66 -6.27 3.54
CA PRO A 279 -15.06 -4.95 3.07
C PRO A 279 -16.13 -4.36 4.00
N MET A 280 -16.09 -3.05 4.23
CA MET A 280 -17.02 -2.33 5.10
C MET A 280 -17.45 -1.03 4.44
N LEU A 281 -18.76 -0.88 4.26
CA LEU A 281 -19.38 0.41 3.93
C LEU A 281 -20.01 0.96 5.21
N LEU A 282 -19.50 2.10 5.67
CA LEU A 282 -20.05 2.84 6.79
C LEU A 282 -20.75 4.09 6.23
N CYS A 283 -21.99 4.32 6.63
CA CYS A 283 -22.82 5.35 6.02
C CYS A 283 -23.54 6.15 7.11
N THR A 284 -23.20 7.44 7.21
CA THR A 284 -23.85 8.40 8.13
C THR A 284 -24.45 9.59 7.37
N GLU A 285 -24.52 9.49 6.04
CA GLU A 285 -25.16 10.42 5.12
C GLU A 285 -26.12 9.64 4.22
N ASP A 286 -27.26 10.22 3.87
CA ASP A 286 -28.32 9.50 3.13
C ASP A 286 -28.14 9.59 1.61
N ASP A 287 -27.66 10.72 1.10
CA ASP A 287 -27.51 10.99 -0.34
C ASP A 287 -26.12 10.55 -0.84
N VAL A 288 -25.81 9.25 -0.82
CA VAL A 288 -24.51 8.70 -1.28
C VAL A 288 -24.68 7.39 -2.06
N GLU A 289 -23.67 7.05 -2.86
CA GLU A 289 -23.61 5.79 -3.60
C GLU A 289 -22.34 5.00 -3.21
N GLY A 290 -22.52 3.78 -2.68
CA GLY A 290 -21.42 2.92 -2.27
C GLY A 290 -21.52 1.54 -2.92
N GLU A 291 -20.44 1.09 -3.54
CA GLU A 291 -20.28 -0.25 -4.08
C GLU A 291 -19.05 -0.90 -3.45
N HIS A 292 -19.16 -2.15 -3.05
CA HIS A 292 -18.01 -2.94 -2.62
C HIS A 292 -18.13 -4.38 -3.10
N SER A 293 -17.02 -4.95 -3.55
CA SER A 293 -16.92 -6.32 -4.02
C SER A 293 -15.60 -6.92 -3.59
N THR A 294 -15.65 -8.15 -3.08
CA THR A 294 -14.47 -8.92 -2.75
C THR A 294 -14.64 -10.34 -3.26
N ALA A 295 -13.67 -10.83 -4.01
CA ALA A 295 -13.68 -12.17 -4.56
C ALA A 295 -12.35 -12.87 -4.30
N THR A 296 -12.42 -14.17 -4.07
CA THR A 296 -11.24 -15.04 -3.99
C THR A 296 -11.53 -16.30 -4.78
N GLY A 297 -10.60 -16.68 -5.65
CA GLY A 297 -10.76 -17.85 -6.50
C GLY A 297 -9.42 -18.46 -6.90
N LYS A 298 -9.43 -19.74 -7.22
CA LYS A 298 -8.29 -20.36 -7.90
C LYS A 298 -8.20 -19.82 -9.32
N VAL A 299 -7.06 -20.07 -9.97
CA VAL A 299 -6.95 -19.93 -11.43
C VAL A 299 -8.01 -20.80 -12.09
N ASP A 300 -8.71 -20.29 -13.10
CA ASP A 300 -9.72 -21.05 -13.83
C ASP A 300 -9.04 -22.16 -14.64
N ASP A 301 -9.43 -23.41 -14.37
CA ASP A 301 -8.83 -24.59 -15.01
C ASP A 301 -9.06 -24.62 -16.52
N ASN A 302 -10.16 -24.04 -17.04
CA ASN A 302 -10.42 -23.94 -18.47
C ASN A 302 -9.55 -22.87 -19.11
N GLU A 303 -9.36 -21.71 -18.46
CA GLU A 303 -8.42 -20.69 -18.94
C GLU A 303 -6.99 -21.25 -18.99
N LEU A 304 -6.59 -21.93 -17.91
CA LEU A 304 -5.28 -22.56 -17.79
C LEU A 304 -5.07 -23.63 -18.86
N PHE A 305 -6.02 -24.56 -18.99
CA PHE A 305 -5.99 -25.59 -20.03
C PHE A 305 -5.91 -24.99 -21.43
N TYR A 306 -6.73 -23.98 -21.72
CA TYR A 306 -6.73 -23.28 -23.00
C TYR A 306 -5.36 -22.70 -23.33
N ILE A 307 -4.72 -21.99 -22.40
CA ILE A 307 -3.37 -21.43 -22.61
C ILE A 307 -2.35 -22.55 -22.84
N MET A 308 -2.43 -23.63 -22.06
CA MET A 308 -1.52 -24.77 -22.17
C MET A 308 -1.63 -25.52 -23.49
N THR A 309 -2.81 -25.58 -24.13
CA THR A 309 -2.92 -26.22 -25.46
C THR A 309 -2.17 -25.45 -26.57
N ARG A 310 -1.67 -24.24 -26.30
CA ARG A 310 -0.78 -23.48 -27.20
C ARG A 310 0.70 -23.81 -26.98
N GLY A 311 1.01 -24.84 -26.18
CA GLY A 311 2.38 -25.28 -25.89
C GLY A 311 3.05 -24.51 -24.75
N ILE A 312 2.29 -23.69 -24.01
CA ILE A 312 2.79 -22.94 -22.85
C ILE A 312 2.72 -23.83 -21.62
N SER A 313 3.77 -23.87 -20.80
CA SER A 313 3.75 -24.66 -19.56
C SER A 313 2.73 -24.10 -18.55
N GLU A 314 2.21 -24.94 -17.67
CA GLU A 314 1.27 -24.52 -16.62
C GLU A 314 1.82 -23.34 -15.79
N LYS A 315 3.13 -23.40 -15.47
CA LYS A 315 3.83 -22.35 -14.73
C LYS A 315 3.79 -21.01 -15.45
N GLU A 316 4.16 -21.00 -16.73
CA GLU A 316 4.14 -19.78 -17.55
C GLU A 316 2.70 -19.28 -17.78
N ALA A 317 1.73 -20.18 -17.94
CA ALA A 317 0.33 -19.80 -18.06
C ALA A 317 -0.19 -19.11 -16.79
N LYS A 318 0.14 -19.61 -15.59
CA LYS A 318 -0.19 -18.94 -14.32
C LYS A 318 0.48 -17.56 -14.21
N LYS A 319 1.73 -17.41 -14.63
CA LYS A 319 2.41 -16.10 -14.70
C LYS A 319 1.66 -15.12 -15.59
N MET A 320 1.26 -15.54 -16.78
CA MET A 320 0.50 -14.70 -17.72
C MET A 320 -0.82 -14.22 -17.10
N ILE A 321 -1.57 -15.11 -16.44
CA ILE A 321 -2.84 -14.76 -15.79
C ILE A 321 -2.63 -13.75 -14.67
N VAL A 322 -1.61 -13.96 -13.81
CA VAL A 322 -1.29 -13.02 -12.72
C VAL A 322 -0.89 -11.65 -13.28
N LYS A 323 0.01 -11.61 -14.29
CA LYS A 323 0.42 -10.37 -14.94
C LYS A 323 -0.76 -9.63 -15.58
N ALA A 324 -1.66 -10.36 -16.25
CA ALA A 324 -2.86 -9.77 -16.84
C ALA A 324 -3.76 -9.12 -15.79
N LYS A 325 -3.95 -9.77 -14.63
CA LYS A 325 -4.69 -9.21 -13.49
C LYS A 325 -4.02 -7.99 -12.88
N PHE A 326 -2.69 -7.98 -12.76
CA PHE A 326 -1.95 -6.85 -12.20
C PHE A 326 -1.84 -5.67 -13.17
N ASN A 327 -1.99 -5.91 -14.47
CA ASN A 327 -1.83 -4.89 -15.50
C ASN A 327 -2.77 -3.69 -15.31
N SER A 328 -3.98 -3.88 -14.75
CA SER A 328 -4.91 -2.78 -14.46
C SER A 328 -4.29 -1.73 -13.52
N VAL A 329 -3.47 -2.16 -12.56
CA VAL A 329 -2.77 -1.30 -11.60
C VAL A 329 -1.43 -0.83 -12.18
N ILE A 330 -0.66 -1.72 -12.80
CA ILE A 330 0.67 -1.40 -13.35
C ILE A 330 0.59 -0.29 -14.40
N GLN A 331 -0.42 -0.31 -15.29
CA GLN A 331 -0.63 0.73 -16.30
C GLN A 331 -0.98 2.11 -15.69
N GLY A 332 -1.42 2.16 -14.44
CA GLY A 332 -1.66 3.41 -13.71
C GLY A 332 -0.38 4.09 -13.20
N ILE A 333 0.73 3.36 -13.10
CA ILE A 333 2.05 3.88 -12.74
C ILE A 333 2.64 4.53 -13.98
N LYS A 334 3.01 5.81 -13.93
CA LYS A 334 3.39 6.57 -15.14
C LYS A 334 4.80 6.23 -15.66
N GLU A 335 5.65 5.66 -14.82
CA GLU A 335 7.07 5.44 -15.09
C GLU A 335 7.29 4.01 -15.58
N GLU A 336 7.58 3.89 -16.86
CA GLU A 336 7.82 2.60 -17.53
C GLU A 336 8.94 1.79 -16.87
N THR A 337 10.00 2.45 -16.39
CA THR A 337 11.09 1.77 -15.66
C THR A 337 10.60 1.10 -14.39
N VAL A 338 9.63 1.70 -13.69
CA VAL A 338 9.00 1.15 -12.49
C VAL A 338 8.04 0.03 -12.86
N GLN A 339 7.27 0.18 -13.96
CA GLN A 339 6.42 -0.89 -14.47
C GLN A 339 7.22 -2.15 -14.79
N ASN A 340 8.33 -2.00 -15.52
CA ASN A 340 9.21 -3.12 -15.90
C ASN A 340 9.83 -3.78 -14.67
N LEU A 341 10.30 -2.99 -13.71
CA LEU A 341 10.81 -3.51 -12.43
C LEU A 341 9.78 -4.38 -11.70
N ILE A 342 8.50 -3.96 -11.68
CA ILE A 342 7.41 -4.73 -11.05
C ILE A 342 7.17 -6.04 -11.81
N LEU A 343 7.13 -5.99 -13.15
CA LEU A 343 6.89 -7.15 -14.00
C LEU A 343 8.01 -8.20 -13.88
N GLU A 344 9.27 -7.76 -13.82
CA GLU A 344 10.42 -8.63 -13.57
C GLU A 344 10.33 -9.32 -12.20
N GLU A 345 9.89 -8.57 -11.18
CA GLU A 345 9.71 -9.15 -9.85
C GLU A 345 8.57 -10.18 -9.79
N VAL A 346 7.49 -9.95 -10.55
CA VAL A 346 6.41 -10.94 -10.69
C VAL A 346 6.95 -12.24 -11.28
N ASP A 347 7.79 -12.17 -12.32
CA ASP A 347 8.41 -13.36 -12.91
C ASP A 347 9.28 -14.10 -11.90
N ARG A 348 10.20 -13.38 -11.25
CA ARG A 348 11.14 -13.94 -10.26
C ARG A 348 10.42 -14.65 -9.11
N ARG A 349 9.28 -14.12 -8.67
CA ARG A 349 8.52 -14.68 -7.54
C ARG A 349 7.65 -15.88 -7.92
N LEU A 350 7.19 -15.90 -9.16
CA LEU A 350 6.38 -17.00 -9.67
C LEU A 350 7.24 -18.13 -10.24
N ASP A 351 8.54 -17.88 -10.44
CA ASP A 351 9.52 -18.92 -10.67
C ASP A 351 9.59 -19.96 -9.54
#